data_AF-A0A952ZZA7-F1
#
_entry.id   AF-A0A952ZZA7-F1
#
_cell.length_a   1.000
_cell.length_b   1.000
_cell.length_c   1.000
_cell.angle_alpha   90.00
_cell.angle_beta   90.00
_cell.angle_gamma   90.00
#
_symmetry.space_group_name_H-M   'P 1'
#
loop_
_entity.id
_entity.type
_entity.pdbx_description
1 polymer ?
#
loop_
_entity_poly.entity_id
_entity_poly.type
_entity_poly.pdbx_seq_one_letter_code
_entity_poly.pdbx_strand_id
1 'polypeptide(L)'
;MNKAGQHNLDLVIAPFSNQEGEWFWKDAEVREQCSRSKLYMIGQRREVLFENIDPAEDALTLDLVCGEIALRGIRLPTAQFPVPKDRNLALEYGPKIIRVYAVKPGSVGRTRNPDPDDLVHWFTPDRLIFFFSRGWVQAAGLENFRLFTKFDLYYVGISKTGDSFSRLFKTAHEKRSRILGNETQFRDTARLSDELFIFLFAVEDLQMISIGGDDDDYSALFQPPLDSAKLAADAEKAFVHIMRAKYNAQTYPSYPFSTDGLWDEKFDHYGFFINEALTFRTPTTEIRGARLYDSFFRDAPDFIVVANDKVSLAKAVRTDVGKPGTAAEAPGAGA
;
A
#
# COMPACT_ATOMS: atom_id res chain seq x y z
N MET A 1 28.53 -7.41 -22.01
CA MET A 1 27.80 -6.79 -20.88
C MET A 1 26.30 -6.76 -21.15
N ASN A 2 25.48 -7.19 -20.18
CA ASN A 2 24.01 -7.08 -20.20
C ASN A 2 23.57 -6.30 -18.96
N LYS A 3 22.74 -5.27 -19.13
CA LYS A 3 22.22 -4.40 -18.08
C LYS A 3 20.72 -4.63 -17.93
N ALA A 4 20.34 -5.22 -16.79
CA ALA A 4 18.96 -5.49 -16.42
C ALA A 4 18.52 -4.65 -15.22
N GLY A 5 17.24 -4.30 -15.14
CA GLY A 5 16.68 -3.52 -14.04
C GLY A 5 15.42 -4.16 -13.45
N GLN A 6 15.29 -4.15 -12.13
CA GLN A 6 14.05 -4.52 -11.46
C GLN A 6 13.72 -3.48 -10.41
N HIS A 7 12.77 -2.60 -10.69
CA HIS A 7 12.49 -1.48 -9.81
C HIS A 7 11.18 -1.71 -9.06
N ASN A 8 11.18 -1.50 -7.75
CA ASN A 8 10.02 -1.77 -6.91
C ASN A 8 9.38 -0.49 -6.41
N LEU A 9 8.05 -0.49 -6.40
CA LEU A 9 7.24 0.57 -5.80
C LEU A 9 6.93 0.16 -4.36
N ASP A 10 7.55 0.85 -3.41
CA ASP A 10 7.33 0.68 -1.98
C ASP A 10 6.46 1.81 -1.45
N LEU A 11 5.42 1.48 -0.69
CA LEU A 11 4.67 2.49 0.04
C LEU A 11 5.56 3.14 1.10
N VAL A 12 5.66 4.46 1.08
CA VAL A 12 6.40 5.21 2.11
C VAL A 12 5.65 5.20 3.44
N ILE A 13 4.32 5.09 3.39
CA ILE A 13 3.39 5.02 4.52
C ILE A 13 2.17 4.17 4.13
N ALA A 14 1.43 3.65 5.12
CA ALA A 14 0.15 2.98 4.91
C ALA A 14 -0.77 3.83 3.99
N PRO A 15 -1.57 3.21 3.10
CA PRO A 15 -2.53 3.96 2.31
C PRO A 15 -3.56 4.62 3.22
N PHE A 16 -4.01 5.80 2.81
CA PHE A 16 -4.93 6.60 3.62
C PHE A 16 -5.99 7.25 2.75
N SER A 17 -7.18 7.38 3.33
CA SER A 17 -8.29 8.08 2.69
C SER A 17 -7.96 9.56 2.50
N ASN A 18 -8.64 10.20 1.54
CA ASN A 18 -8.51 11.62 1.28
C ASN A 18 -8.84 12.44 2.54
N GLN A 19 -9.76 11.96 3.38
CA GLN A 19 -10.10 12.60 4.65
C GLN A 19 -8.96 12.53 5.67
N GLU A 20 -8.30 11.38 5.80
CA GLU A 20 -7.16 11.22 6.71
C GLU A 20 -5.96 12.06 6.28
N GLY A 21 -5.77 12.25 4.98
CA GLY A 21 -4.72 13.11 4.44
C GLY A 21 -4.74 14.54 4.99
N GLU A 22 -5.93 15.10 5.26
CA GLU A 22 -6.09 16.43 5.89
C GLU A 22 -5.59 16.46 7.34
N TRP A 23 -5.63 15.33 8.04
CA TRP A 23 -5.10 15.20 9.41
C TRP A 23 -3.59 14.99 9.36
N PHE A 24 -3.12 14.09 8.50
CA PHE A 24 -1.70 13.76 8.32
C PHE A 24 -0.87 14.93 7.84
N TRP A 25 -1.44 15.87 7.08
CA TRP A 25 -0.73 17.07 6.65
C TRP A 25 -0.27 17.96 7.82
N LYS A 26 -0.97 17.87 8.96
CA LYS A 26 -0.65 18.64 10.17
C LYS A 26 0.45 17.99 11.01
N ASP A 27 0.73 16.72 10.76
CA ASP A 27 1.73 15.94 11.48
C ASP A 27 3.11 16.08 10.81
N ALA A 28 4.12 16.50 11.58
CA ALA A 28 5.46 16.75 11.06
C ALA A 28 6.19 15.46 10.68
N GLU A 29 6.06 14.40 11.49
CA GLU A 29 6.69 13.10 11.25
C GLU A 29 6.10 12.45 10.00
N VAL A 30 4.77 12.50 9.86
CA VAL A 30 4.10 11.97 8.66
C VAL A 30 4.54 12.74 7.42
N ARG A 31 4.68 14.07 7.48
CA ARG A 31 5.20 14.86 6.34
C ARG A 31 6.62 14.47 5.97
N GLU A 32 7.50 14.28 6.96
CA GLU A 32 8.87 13.83 6.72
C GLU A 32 8.90 12.46 6.05
N GLN A 33 8.16 11.48 6.57
CA GLN A 33 8.04 10.16 5.97
C GLN A 33 7.52 10.22 4.52
N CYS A 34 6.49 11.03 4.28
CA CYS A 34 5.88 11.18 2.96
C CYS A 34 6.77 11.92 1.96
N SER A 35 7.74 12.72 2.43
CA SER A 35 8.64 13.51 1.57
C SER A 35 9.49 12.67 0.63
N ARG A 36 9.67 11.38 0.95
CA ARG A 36 10.37 10.39 0.13
C ARG A 36 9.59 9.97 -1.11
N SER A 37 8.28 10.25 -1.17
CA SER A 37 7.43 9.80 -2.28
C SER A 37 7.57 10.67 -3.52
N LYS A 38 7.89 10.04 -4.65
CA LYS A 38 7.95 10.70 -5.97
C LYS A 38 6.84 10.26 -6.91
N LEU A 39 6.21 9.12 -6.63
CA LEU A 39 5.07 8.59 -7.35
C LEU A 39 3.90 8.46 -6.40
N TYR A 40 2.69 8.71 -6.89
CA TYR A 40 1.46 8.46 -6.14
C TYR A 40 0.38 7.89 -7.03
N MET A 41 -0.53 7.16 -6.39
CA MET A 41 -1.74 6.66 -7.03
C MET A 41 -2.95 7.09 -6.22
N ILE A 42 -4.08 7.27 -6.91
CA ILE A 42 -5.38 7.53 -6.29
C ILE A 42 -6.32 6.43 -6.76
N GLY A 43 -6.91 5.73 -5.81
CA GLY A 43 -7.90 4.69 -6.08
C GLY A 43 -9.07 4.76 -5.11
N GLN A 44 -10.15 4.06 -5.40
CA GLN A 44 -11.33 4.01 -4.54
C GLN A 44 -11.60 2.59 -4.08
N ARG A 45 -12.12 2.46 -2.85
CA ARG A 45 -12.62 1.23 -2.26
C ARG A 45 -13.61 1.58 -1.17
N ARG A 46 -14.55 0.67 -0.89
CA ARG A 46 -15.38 0.75 0.33
C ARG A 46 -14.47 0.89 1.56
N GLU A 47 -14.86 1.76 2.47
CA GLU A 47 -14.17 1.95 3.76
C GLU A 47 -14.16 0.64 4.56
N VAL A 48 -13.03 0.33 5.21
CA VAL A 48 -12.98 -0.73 6.23
C VAL A 48 -13.18 -0.08 7.57
N LEU A 49 -13.98 -0.72 8.42
CA LEU A 49 -14.21 -0.30 9.79
C LEU A 49 -13.83 -1.41 10.76
N PHE A 50 -13.42 -1.00 11.95
CA PHE A 50 -13.37 -1.85 13.12
C PHE A 50 -14.78 -2.04 13.68
N GLU A 51 -15.16 -3.28 13.96
CA GLU A 51 -16.40 -3.62 14.65
C GLU A 51 -16.12 -4.62 15.79
N ASN A 52 -17.09 -4.80 16.69
CA ASN A 52 -17.05 -5.78 17.79
C ASN A 52 -15.72 -5.76 18.58
N ILE A 53 -15.24 -4.56 18.91
CA ILE A 53 -13.97 -4.36 19.60
C ILE A 53 -14.13 -4.75 21.07
N ASP A 54 -13.39 -5.77 21.49
CA ASP A 54 -13.36 -6.28 22.86
C ASP A 54 -11.91 -6.27 23.41
N PRO A 55 -11.57 -5.31 24.27
CA PRO A 55 -10.25 -5.24 24.90
C PRO A 55 -10.15 -6.22 26.08
N ALA A 56 -9.32 -7.25 25.96
CA ALA A 56 -8.88 -8.10 27.06
C ALA A 56 -7.44 -7.76 27.48
N GLU A 57 -6.99 -8.34 28.60
CA GLU A 57 -5.66 -8.07 29.17
C GLU A 57 -4.52 -8.54 28.24
N ASP A 58 -4.69 -9.72 27.63
CA ASP A 58 -3.68 -10.40 26.81
C ASP A 58 -3.81 -10.12 25.30
N ALA A 59 -4.99 -9.68 24.85
CA ALA A 59 -5.24 -9.33 23.46
C ALA A 59 -6.43 -8.38 23.27
N LEU A 60 -6.38 -7.60 22.20
CA LEU A 60 -7.53 -6.90 21.66
C LEU A 60 -8.19 -7.78 20.59
N THR A 61 -9.47 -8.10 20.76
CA THR A 61 -10.26 -8.82 19.75
C THR A 61 -11.10 -7.83 18.97
N LEU A 62 -11.19 -7.96 17.65
CA LEU A 62 -11.97 -7.08 16.78
C LEU A 62 -12.40 -7.77 15.48
N ASP A 63 -13.33 -7.16 14.77
CA ASP A 63 -13.70 -7.51 13.41
C ASP A 63 -13.25 -6.41 12.43
N LEU A 64 -12.96 -6.80 11.19
CA LEU A 64 -12.80 -5.88 10.05
C LEU A 64 -13.95 -6.06 9.07
N VAL A 65 -14.67 -4.97 8.79
CA VAL A 65 -15.86 -5.00 7.93
C VAL A 65 -15.72 -4.00 6.77
N CYS A 66 -16.01 -4.45 5.56
CA CYS A 66 -15.93 -3.69 4.31
C CYS A 66 -17.13 -4.04 3.42
N GLY A 67 -18.27 -3.38 3.64
CA GLY A 67 -19.54 -3.75 3.00
C GLY A 67 -19.98 -5.15 3.46
N GLU A 68 -20.17 -6.07 2.52
CA GLU A 68 -20.58 -7.46 2.81
C GLU A 68 -19.40 -8.37 3.21
N ILE A 69 -18.16 -7.90 3.04
CA ILE A 69 -16.96 -8.64 3.38
C ILE A 69 -16.63 -8.37 4.84
N ALA A 70 -16.44 -9.42 5.63
CA ALA A 70 -15.98 -9.33 7.01
C ALA A 70 -14.95 -10.40 7.35
N LEU A 71 -13.93 -10.02 8.13
CA LEU A 71 -13.08 -10.96 8.87
C LEU A 71 -13.38 -10.75 10.35
N ARG A 72 -13.69 -11.84 11.06
CA ARG A 72 -14.20 -11.79 12.43
C ARG A 72 -13.26 -12.45 13.42
N GLY A 73 -13.29 -11.98 14.66
CA GLY A 73 -12.50 -12.55 15.76
C GLY A 73 -11.00 -12.39 15.56
N ILE A 74 -10.57 -11.30 14.93
CA ILE A 74 -9.16 -10.98 14.75
C ILE A 74 -8.58 -10.69 16.13
N ARG A 75 -7.51 -11.39 16.49
CA ARG A 75 -6.87 -11.28 17.81
C ARG A 75 -5.50 -10.61 17.68
N LEU A 76 -5.37 -9.44 18.28
CA LEU A 76 -4.17 -8.60 18.32
C LEU A 76 -3.53 -8.70 19.73
N PRO A 77 -2.46 -9.48 19.94
CA PRO A 77 -1.84 -9.63 21.26
C PRO A 77 -1.37 -8.28 21.82
N THR A 78 -1.65 -7.98 23.09
CA THR A 78 -1.24 -6.70 23.71
C THR A 78 0.26 -6.64 23.99
N ALA A 79 0.90 -7.80 24.17
CA ALA A 79 2.34 -7.93 24.47
C ALA A 79 3.28 -7.39 23.37
N GLN A 80 2.77 -7.16 22.15
CA GLN A 80 3.57 -6.62 21.04
C GLN A 80 3.75 -5.09 21.11
N PHE A 81 2.94 -4.41 21.93
CA PHE A 81 3.05 -2.95 22.07
C PHE A 81 4.20 -2.60 23.02
N PRO A 82 5.09 -1.67 22.65
CA PRO A 82 6.25 -1.32 23.47
C PRO A 82 5.83 -0.44 24.66
N VAL A 83 5.23 -1.07 25.67
CA VAL A 83 4.85 -0.41 26.93
C VAL A 83 5.97 -0.62 27.96
N PRO A 84 6.57 0.44 28.51
CA PRO A 84 7.56 0.33 29.58
C PRO A 84 7.02 -0.41 30.81
N LYS A 85 7.89 -1.13 31.55
CA LYS A 85 7.50 -1.95 32.71
C LYS A 85 6.86 -1.15 33.85
N ASP A 86 7.12 0.14 33.93
CA ASP A 86 6.59 1.08 34.92
C ASP A 86 5.31 1.80 34.43
N ARG A 87 4.76 1.39 33.28
CA ARG A 87 3.56 1.94 32.66
C ARG A 87 2.50 0.86 32.45
N ASN A 88 1.24 1.27 32.39
CA ASN A 88 0.09 0.44 32.06
C ASN A 88 -0.37 0.73 30.63
N LEU A 89 -0.92 -0.29 29.96
CA LEU A 89 -1.54 -0.14 28.65
C LEU A 89 -2.95 0.45 28.81
N ALA A 90 -3.24 1.49 28.04
CA ALA A 90 -4.59 2.04 27.89
C ALA A 90 -4.99 2.11 26.42
N LEU A 91 -6.28 1.92 26.15
CA LEU A 91 -6.83 1.90 24.79
C LEU A 91 -7.92 2.96 24.64
N GLU A 92 -7.83 3.70 23.54
CA GLU A 92 -8.97 4.44 22.97
C GLU A 92 -9.33 3.75 21.66
N TYR A 93 -10.62 3.44 21.44
CA TYR A 93 -11.03 2.73 20.25
C TYR A 93 -12.37 3.24 19.72
N GLY A 94 -12.51 3.14 18.42
CA GLY A 94 -13.72 3.43 17.67
C GLY A 94 -13.63 2.81 16.28
N PRO A 95 -14.68 2.97 15.45
CA PRO A 95 -14.80 2.25 14.19
C PRO A 95 -13.72 2.62 13.16
N LYS A 96 -13.10 3.79 13.28
CA LYS A 96 -12.06 4.26 12.35
C LYS A 96 -10.65 4.24 12.93
N ILE A 97 -10.52 4.21 14.26
CA ILE A 97 -9.21 4.32 14.88
C ILE A 97 -9.15 3.62 16.22
N ILE A 98 -8.00 2.99 16.48
CA ILE A 98 -7.59 2.45 17.77
C ILE A 98 -6.27 3.13 18.13
N ARG A 99 -6.16 3.64 19.35
CA ARG A 99 -4.95 4.25 19.90
C ARG A 99 -4.54 3.51 21.16
N VAL A 100 -3.24 3.27 21.28
CA VAL A 100 -2.60 2.55 22.38
C VAL A 100 -1.69 3.52 23.10
N TYR A 101 -1.88 3.65 24.42
CA TYR A 101 -1.14 4.56 25.28
C TYR A 101 -0.38 3.81 26.37
N ALA A 102 0.78 4.32 26.76
CA ALA A 102 1.58 3.85 27.90
C ALA A 102 1.43 4.80 29.10
N VAL A 103 0.32 4.66 29.83
CA VAL A 103 -0.06 5.57 30.90
C VAL A 103 0.57 5.19 32.25
N LYS A 104 0.68 6.14 33.17
CA LYS A 104 1.16 5.86 34.53
C LYS A 104 0.24 4.87 35.28
N PRO A 105 0.78 4.00 36.16
CA PRO A 105 -0.02 3.15 37.03
C PRO A 105 -1.00 3.99 37.87
N GLY A 106 -2.26 3.55 37.97
CA GLY A 106 -3.32 4.29 38.66
C GLY A 106 -4.07 5.32 37.80
N SER A 107 -3.59 5.65 36.60
CA SER A 107 -4.34 6.41 35.59
C SER A 107 -5.33 5.52 34.80
N VAL A 108 -5.38 4.22 35.11
CA VAL A 108 -6.25 3.24 34.46
C VAL A 108 -7.66 3.37 35.02
N GLY A 109 -8.42 4.28 34.43
CA GLY A 109 -9.78 4.58 34.82
C GLY A 109 -10.28 5.80 34.07
N ARG A 110 -10.49 5.67 32.75
CA ARG A 110 -11.04 6.73 31.90
C ARG A 110 -10.32 8.08 32.08
N THR A 111 -9.02 8.16 31.76
CA THR A 111 -8.51 9.46 31.31
C THR A 111 -9.19 9.75 29.98
N ARG A 112 -10.27 10.55 30.02
CA ARG A 112 -11.03 10.98 28.83
C ARG A 112 -10.15 11.68 27.77
N ASN A 113 -8.93 12.07 28.16
CA ASN A 113 -7.85 12.54 27.29
C ASN A 113 -6.53 12.01 27.87
N PRO A 114 -5.98 10.89 27.36
CA PRO A 114 -4.60 10.52 27.60
C PRO A 114 -3.67 11.63 27.07
N ASP A 115 -2.48 11.76 27.67
CA ASP A 115 -1.46 12.68 27.15
C ASP A 115 -1.03 12.22 25.74
N PRO A 116 -1.05 13.09 24.71
CA PRO A 116 -0.51 12.75 23.40
C PRO A 116 0.93 12.21 23.44
N ASP A 117 1.72 12.63 24.42
CA ASP A 117 3.10 12.17 24.61
C ASP A 117 3.17 10.71 25.13
N ASP A 118 2.08 10.18 25.69
CA ASP A 118 1.96 8.77 26.10
C ASP A 118 1.48 7.87 24.94
N LEU A 119 1.22 8.41 23.73
CA LEU A 119 0.79 7.62 22.56
C LEU A 119 1.92 6.73 22.07
N VAL A 120 1.71 5.43 22.13
CA VAL A 120 2.69 4.42 21.71
C VAL A 120 2.41 3.95 20.29
N HIS A 121 1.14 3.74 19.98
CA HIS A 121 0.74 3.23 18.68
C HIS A 121 -0.67 3.68 18.34
N TRP A 122 -0.97 3.78 17.05
CA TRP A 122 -2.33 3.93 16.56
C TRP A 122 -2.55 3.12 15.27
N PHE A 123 -3.79 2.70 15.07
CA PHE A 123 -4.22 1.94 13.92
C PHE A 123 -5.49 2.56 13.37
N THR A 124 -5.47 2.89 12.09
CA THR A 124 -6.68 2.80 11.26
C THR A 124 -6.78 1.37 10.71
N PRO A 125 -7.93 0.93 10.20
CA PRO A 125 -8.05 -0.40 9.61
C PRO A 125 -7.03 -0.66 8.49
N ASP A 126 -6.83 0.29 7.58
CA ASP A 126 -5.84 0.18 6.52
C ASP A 126 -4.40 0.16 7.03
N ARG A 127 -4.09 0.89 8.13
CA ARG A 127 -2.77 0.83 8.78
C ARG A 127 -2.53 -0.51 9.47
N LEU A 128 -3.55 -1.11 10.11
CA LEU A 128 -3.47 -2.45 10.67
C LEU A 128 -3.20 -3.49 9.58
N ILE A 129 -3.98 -3.45 8.49
CA ILE A 129 -3.80 -4.35 7.33
C ILE A 129 -2.39 -4.19 6.74
N PHE A 130 -1.94 -2.94 6.57
CA PHE A 130 -0.62 -2.65 6.04
C PHE A 130 0.50 -3.18 6.94
N PHE A 131 0.44 -2.93 8.25
CA PHE A 131 1.46 -3.41 9.20
C PHE A 131 1.47 -4.94 9.31
N PHE A 132 0.29 -5.57 9.29
CA PHE A 132 0.17 -7.01 9.24
C PHE A 132 0.79 -7.58 7.95
N SER A 133 0.50 -6.98 6.80
CA SER A 133 1.02 -7.43 5.50
C SER A 133 2.55 -7.29 5.36
N ARG A 134 3.18 -6.50 6.24
CA ARG A 134 4.63 -6.32 6.33
C ARG A 134 5.29 -7.13 7.46
N GLY A 135 4.50 -7.92 8.20
CA GLY A 135 4.99 -8.67 9.35
C GLY A 135 5.37 -7.81 10.57
N TRP A 136 4.97 -6.52 10.59
CA TRP A 136 5.29 -5.59 11.69
C TRP A 136 4.36 -5.73 12.88
N VAL A 137 3.19 -6.34 12.68
CA VAL A 137 2.22 -6.61 13.73
C VAL A 137 1.69 -8.03 13.57
N GLN A 138 1.44 -8.69 14.70
CA GLN A 138 0.84 -10.02 14.72
C GLN A 138 -0.66 -9.88 14.98
N ALA A 139 -1.48 -10.39 14.08
CA ALA A 139 -2.94 -10.39 14.21
C ALA A 139 -3.50 -11.73 13.69
N ALA A 140 -3.81 -12.65 14.60
CA ALA A 140 -4.39 -13.95 14.24
C ALA A 140 -5.81 -13.75 13.71
N GLY A 141 -6.19 -14.43 12.63
CA GLY A 141 -7.48 -14.25 11.96
C GLY A 141 -7.47 -13.20 10.84
N LEU A 142 -6.34 -12.51 10.62
CA LEU A 142 -6.17 -11.51 9.55
C LEU A 142 -5.48 -12.07 8.30
N GLU A 143 -5.30 -13.39 8.19
CA GLU A 143 -4.53 -14.04 7.12
C GLU A 143 -5.13 -13.79 5.72
N ASN A 144 -6.46 -13.59 5.64
CA ASN A 144 -7.19 -13.28 4.40
C ASN A 144 -7.34 -11.76 4.14
N PHE A 145 -6.46 -10.92 4.69
CA PHE A 145 -6.53 -9.45 4.57
C PHE A 145 -6.61 -8.92 3.13
N ARG A 146 -6.15 -9.69 2.12
CA ARG A 146 -6.22 -9.29 0.70
C ARG A 146 -7.63 -9.08 0.17
N LEU A 147 -8.65 -9.53 0.90
CA LEU A 147 -10.04 -9.17 0.62
C LEU A 147 -10.28 -7.66 0.73
N PHE A 148 -9.45 -6.95 1.50
CA PHE A 148 -9.56 -5.51 1.76
C PHE A 148 -8.55 -4.66 0.98
N THR A 149 -7.65 -5.24 0.19
CA THR A 149 -6.56 -4.48 -0.46
C THR A 149 -6.73 -4.31 -1.97
N LYS A 150 -7.98 -4.36 -2.45
CA LYS A 150 -8.35 -4.20 -3.86
C LYS A 150 -8.99 -2.84 -4.10
N PHE A 151 -8.42 -2.05 -5.02
CA PHE A 151 -8.82 -0.68 -5.27
C PHE A 151 -9.10 -0.43 -6.76
N ASP A 152 -10.16 0.31 -7.04
CA ASP A 152 -10.44 0.87 -8.36
C ASP A 152 -9.51 2.05 -8.61
N LEU A 153 -8.55 1.89 -9.53
CA LEU A 153 -7.51 2.89 -9.80
C LEU A 153 -8.05 4.00 -10.70
N TYR A 154 -7.96 5.24 -10.22
CA TYR A 154 -8.43 6.41 -10.93
C TYR A 154 -7.31 7.26 -11.51
N TYR A 155 -6.15 7.28 -10.86
CA TYR A 155 -5.07 8.13 -11.29
C TYR A 155 -3.71 7.62 -10.83
N VAL A 156 -2.71 7.78 -11.71
CA VAL A 156 -1.28 7.63 -11.40
C VAL A 156 -0.59 8.95 -11.69
N GLY A 157 0.29 9.43 -10.82
CA GLY A 157 1.06 10.64 -11.07
C GLY A 157 2.36 10.71 -10.30
N ILE A 158 3.22 11.67 -10.66
CA ILE A 158 4.51 11.92 -10.00
C ILE A 158 4.63 13.32 -9.43
N SER A 159 5.59 13.56 -8.54
CA SER A 159 6.01 14.93 -8.21
C SER A 159 7.30 15.26 -8.95
N LYS A 160 7.22 16.14 -9.98
CA LYS A 160 8.40 16.60 -10.74
C LYS A 160 9.30 17.54 -9.92
N THR A 161 8.70 18.30 -9.01
CA THR A 161 9.40 19.20 -8.09
C THR A 161 8.86 19.00 -6.68
N GLY A 162 9.74 18.72 -5.71
CA GLY A 162 9.34 18.37 -4.35
C GLY A 162 8.82 16.93 -4.22
N ASP A 163 7.94 16.68 -3.26
CA ASP A 163 7.36 15.38 -2.95
C ASP A 163 5.87 15.29 -3.34
N SER A 164 5.33 14.08 -3.40
CA SER A 164 3.95 13.84 -3.84
C SER A 164 2.91 14.32 -2.83
N PHE A 165 3.23 14.32 -1.54
CA PHE A 165 2.31 14.73 -0.48
C PHE A 165 2.09 16.25 -0.48
N SER A 166 3.17 17.03 -0.57
CA SER A 166 3.11 18.48 -0.78
C SER A 166 2.34 18.83 -2.04
N ARG A 167 2.57 18.13 -3.17
CA ARG A 167 1.84 18.36 -4.42
C ARG A 167 0.33 18.14 -4.29
N LEU A 168 -0.08 17.17 -3.48
CA LEU A 168 -1.48 16.84 -3.28
C LEU A 168 -2.17 17.81 -2.33
N PHE A 169 -1.56 18.13 -1.18
CA PHE A 169 -2.23 18.80 -0.07
C PHE A 169 -1.85 20.27 0.14
N LYS A 170 -0.67 20.72 -0.32
CA LYS A 170 -0.28 22.13 -0.20
C LYS A 170 -0.91 23.00 -1.28
N THR A 171 -1.07 22.46 -2.49
CA THR A 171 -1.73 23.13 -3.62
C THR A 171 -2.95 22.33 -4.01
N ALA A 172 -4.08 22.99 -4.30
CA ALA A 172 -5.32 22.31 -4.67
C ALA A 172 -5.09 21.50 -5.97
N HIS A 173 -4.87 20.19 -5.82
CA HIS A 173 -4.52 19.34 -6.95
C HIS A 173 -5.76 19.07 -7.83
N GLU A 174 -5.78 19.64 -9.04
CA GLU A 174 -6.94 19.64 -9.95
C GLU A 174 -7.53 18.23 -10.16
N LYS A 175 -6.69 17.21 -10.37
CA LYS A 175 -7.17 15.84 -10.61
C LYS A 175 -7.87 15.24 -9.39
N ARG A 176 -7.38 15.53 -8.19
CA ARG A 176 -7.99 15.08 -6.94
C ARG A 176 -9.36 15.74 -6.76
N SER A 177 -9.44 17.06 -6.97
CA SER A 177 -10.71 17.79 -6.92
C SER A 177 -11.71 17.30 -7.97
N ARG A 178 -11.24 16.95 -9.18
CA ARG A 178 -12.09 16.37 -10.23
C ARG A 178 -12.64 15.00 -9.84
N ILE A 179 -11.84 14.12 -9.26
CA ILE A 179 -12.33 12.82 -8.78
C ILE A 179 -13.39 13.03 -7.69
N LEU A 180 -13.10 13.88 -6.70
CA LEU A 180 -14.04 14.21 -5.62
C LEU A 180 -15.35 14.83 -6.10
N GLY A 181 -15.34 15.51 -7.25
CA GLY A 181 -16.53 16.15 -7.82
C GLY A 181 -17.32 15.29 -8.82
N ASN A 182 -16.79 14.14 -9.28
CA ASN A 182 -17.41 13.35 -10.36
C ASN A 182 -17.66 11.88 -10.01
N GLU A 183 -16.96 11.30 -9.04
CA GLU A 183 -17.24 9.93 -8.59
C GLU A 183 -18.32 9.90 -7.51
N THR A 184 -18.86 8.70 -7.26
CA THR A 184 -19.87 8.46 -6.23
C THR A 184 -19.30 7.53 -5.16
N GLN A 185 -19.74 7.73 -3.92
CA GLN A 185 -19.49 6.79 -2.84
C GLN A 185 -20.17 5.43 -3.13
N PHE A 186 -19.55 4.36 -2.66
CA PHE A 186 -20.08 2.99 -2.70
C PHE A 186 -21.08 2.74 -1.57
N ARG A 187 -20.88 3.35 -0.40
CA ARG A 187 -21.83 3.29 0.73
C ARG A 187 -22.61 4.58 0.82
N ASP A 188 -23.94 4.50 0.80
CA ASP A 188 -24.83 5.67 0.78
C ASP A 188 -24.57 6.67 1.92
N THR A 189 -24.15 6.19 3.09
CA THR A 189 -23.84 7.00 4.27
C THR A 189 -22.40 7.51 4.34
N ALA A 190 -21.50 7.05 3.45
CA ALA A 190 -20.12 7.50 3.41
C ALA A 190 -19.97 8.80 2.65
N ARG A 191 -18.95 9.60 3.00
CA ARG A 191 -18.45 10.63 2.10
C ARG A 191 -17.52 9.96 1.10
N LEU A 192 -17.54 10.37 -0.16
CA LEU A 192 -16.56 9.91 -1.15
C LEU A 192 -15.12 10.07 -0.65
N SER A 193 -14.85 11.13 0.12
CA SER A 193 -13.52 11.37 0.72
C SER A 193 -13.06 10.30 1.72
N ASP A 194 -13.98 9.52 2.29
CA ASP A 194 -13.66 8.40 3.20
C ASP A 194 -13.36 7.10 2.40
N GLU A 195 -13.71 7.05 1.10
CA GLU A 195 -13.53 5.88 0.23
C GLU A 195 -12.49 6.09 -0.87
N LEU A 196 -12.00 7.32 -1.04
CA LEU A 196 -10.95 7.67 -1.98
C LEU A 196 -9.60 7.61 -1.27
N PHE A 197 -8.74 6.69 -1.68
CA PHE A 197 -7.44 6.42 -1.06
C PHE A 197 -6.28 6.96 -1.87
N ILE A 198 -5.26 7.41 -1.14
CA ILE A 198 -3.99 7.93 -1.66
C ILE A 198 -2.89 6.96 -1.28
N PHE A 199 -2.07 6.63 -2.27
CA PHE A 199 -0.93 5.73 -2.16
C PHE A 199 0.31 6.54 -2.53
N LEU A 200 1.27 6.60 -1.63
CA LEU A 200 2.51 7.36 -1.81
C LEU A 200 3.68 6.38 -1.93
N PHE A 201 4.34 6.36 -3.07
CA PHE A 201 5.38 5.41 -3.41
C PHE A 201 6.76 6.07 -3.51
N ALA A 202 7.74 5.42 -2.91
CA ALA A 202 9.13 5.50 -3.33
C ALA A 202 9.36 4.45 -4.41
N VAL A 203 10.19 4.77 -5.41
CA VAL A 203 10.63 3.80 -6.41
C VAL A 203 12.08 3.47 -6.10
N GLU A 204 12.32 2.23 -5.73
CA GLU A 204 13.64 1.73 -5.37
C GLU A 204 14.29 1.08 -6.59
N ASP A 205 15.60 1.29 -6.72
CA ASP A 205 16.40 0.84 -7.84
C ASP A 205 17.13 -0.47 -7.51
N LEU A 206 16.87 -1.54 -8.28
CA LEU A 206 17.73 -2.73 -8.31
C LEU A 206 18.28 -2.93 -9.72
N GLN A 207 19.56 -2.63 -9.89
CA GLN A 207 20.29 -2.90 -11.12
C GLN A 207 21.00 -4.24 -11.04
N MET A 208 20.91 -5.03 -12.11
CA MET A 208 21.64 -6.28 -12.28
C MET A 208 22.53 -6.15 -13.51
N ILE A 209 23.85 -6.22 -13.29
CA ILE A 209 24.85 -6.08 -14.34
C ILE A 209 25.58 -7.41 -14.48
N SER A 210 25.52 -7.99 -15.68
CA SER A 210 26.24 -9.20 -16.03
C SER A 210 27.36 -8.89 -17.02
N ILE A 211 28.56 -9.35 -16.70
CA ILE A 211 29.78 -9.20 -17.48
C ILE A 211 30.16 -10.58 -18.02
N GLY A 212 30.62 -10.65 -19.28
CA GLY A 212 31.02 -11.92 -19.90
C GLY A 212 32.36 -12.42 -19.34
N GLY A 213 32.64 -13.72 -19.45
CA GLY A 213 33.87 -14.32 -18.91
C GLY A 213 35.19 -13.81 -19.53
N ASP A 214 35.11 -13.14 -20.68
CA ASP A 214 36.26 -12.58 -21.41
C ASP A 214 36.40 -11.05 -21.24
N ASP A 215 35.56 -10.41 -20.43
CA ASP A 215 35.60 -8.97 -20.18
C ASP A 215 36.50 -8.67 -18.95
N ASP A 216 37.65 -8.04 -19.18
CA ASP A 216 38.58 -7.61 -18.12
C ASP A 216 38.21 -6.25 -17.47
N ASP A 217 37.18 -5.57 -17.98
CA ASP A 217 36.71 -4.27 -17.49
C ASP A 217 35.53 -4.39 -16.51
N TYR A 218 35.86 -4.44 -15.23
CA TYR A 218 34.89 -4.48 -14.12
C TYR A 218 34.35 -3.11 -13.70
N SER A 219 34.79 -2.01 -14.33
CA SER A 219 34.32 -0.65 -13.97
C SER A 219 32.80 -0.51 -14.15
N ALA A 220 32.23 -1.27 -15.09
CA ALA A 220 30.80 -1.38 -15.31
C ALA A 220 30.00 -1.92 -14.11
N LEU A 221 30.61 -2.64 -13.16
CA LEU A 221 29.91 -3.10 -11.94
C LEU A 221 29.64 -1.97 -10.95
N PHE A 222 30.34 -0.84 -11.07
CA PHE A 222 30.26 0.29 -10.14
C PHE A 222 29.42 1.44 -10.71
N GLN A 223 28.27 1.12 -11.32
CA GLN A 223 27.36 2.16 -11.79
C GLN A 223 26.73 2.90 -10.61
N PRO A 224 26.61 4.24 -10.69
CA PRO A 224 25.87 5.00 -9.69
C PRO A 224 24.38 4.59 -9.73
N PRO A 225 23.68 4.71 -8.60
CA PRO A 225 22.22 4.50 -8.57
C PRO A 225 21.52 5.47 -9.52
N LEU A 226 20.38 5.05 -10.06
CA LEU A 226 19.58 5.90 -10.94
C LEU A 226 19.07 7.15 -10.22
N ASP A 227 18.86 8.22 -10.98
CA ASP A 227 18.14 9.39 -10.49
C ASP A 227 16.69 8.99 -10.15
N SER A 228 16.34 9.13 -8.88
CA SER A 228 14.99 8.86 -8.36
C SER A 228 13.86 9.56 -9.13
N ALA A 229 14.11 10.76 -9.68
CA ALA A 229 13.13 11.51 -10.46
C ALA A 229 12.91 10.88 -11.84
N LYS A 230 13.98 10.45 -12.51
CA LYS A 230 13.87 9.69 -13.77
C LYS A 230 13.16 8.36 -13.55
N LEU A 231 13.51 7.66 -12.48
CA LEU A 231 12.93 6.37 -12.13
C LEU A 231 11.42 6.49 -11.86
N ALA A 232 11.01 7.48 -11.07
CA ALA A 232 9.60 7.77 -10.83
C ALA A 232 8.86 8.19 -12.11
N ALA A 233 9.49 9.01 -12.95
CA ALA A 233 8.91 9.45 -14.21
C ALA A 233 8.73 8.31 -15.22
N ASP A 234 9.63 7.33 -15.24
CA ASP A 234 9.49 6.15 -16.09
C ASP A 234 8.43 5.19 -15.54
N ALA A 235 8.43 4.96 -14.23
CA ALA A 235 7.39 4.17 -13.55
C ALA A 235 5.99 4.74 -13.82
N GLU A 236 5.79 6.07 -13.73
CA GLU A 236 4.51 6.70 -14.08
C GLU A 236 4.06 6.33 -15.48
N LYS A 237 4.96 6.45 -16.48
CA LYS A 237 4.64 6.13 -17.87
C LYS A 237 4.27 4.67 -18.04
N ALA A 238 5.02 3.76 -17.41
CA ALA A 238 4.76 2.33 -17.41
C ALA A 238 3.35 2.01 -16.89
N PHE A 239 3.03 2.49 -15.69
CA PHE A 239 1.73 2.24 -15.06
C PHE A 239 0.58 2.92 -15.81
N VAL A 240 0.75 4.15 -16.30
CA VAL A 240 -0.28 4.84 -17.08
C VAL A 240 -0.55 4.13 -18.41
N HIS A 241 0.50 3.69 -19.11
CA HIS A 241 0.40 2.97 -20.38
C HIS A 241 -0.39 1.66 -20.24
N ILE A 242 -0.09 0.88 -19.19
CA ILE A 242 -0.69 -0.43 -18.92
C ILE A 242 -2.08 -0.32 -18.28
N MET A 243 -2.25 0.54 -17.27
CA MET A 243 -3.47 0.60 -16.48
C MET A 243 -4.55 1.46 -17.13
N ARG A 244 -4.18 2.51 -17.86
CA ARG A 244 -5.12 3.42 -18.55
C ARG A 244 -6.21 3.96 -17.60
N ALA A 245 -5.78 4.46 -16.45
CA ALA A 245 -6.68 4.96 -15.42
C ALA A 245 -7.54 6.15 -15.92
N LYS A 246 -8.80 6.21 -15.46
CA LYS A 246 -9.86 7.11 -15.96
C LYS A 246 -9.46 8.59 -16.01
N TYR A 247 -8.66 9.08 -15.05
CA TYR A 247 -8.32 10.50 -14.92
C TYR A 247 -6.93 10.87 -15.44
N ASN A 248 -6.16 9.89 -15.94
CA ASN A 248 -4.91 10.15 -16.65
C ASN A 248 -5.20 10.70 -18.04
N ALA A 249 -4.95 12.00 -18.24
CA ALA A 249 -5.15 12.65 -19.54
C ALA A 249 -4.06 12.26 -20.56
N GLN A 250 -2.82 12.09 -20.07
CA GLN A 250 -1.70 11.58 -20.86
C GLN A 250 -1.69 10.05 -20.75
N THR A 251 -1.52 9.35 -21.87
CA THR A 251 -1.59 7.88 -21.96
C THR A 251 -0.28 7.22 -22.42
N TYR A 252 0.72 8.02 -22.78
CA TYR A 252 2.05 7.58 -23.21
C TYR A 252 2.02 6.45 -24.26
N PRO A 253 1.39 6.66 -25.44
CA PRO A 253 1.25 5.61 -26.46
C PRO A 253 2.60 5.10 -27.00
N SER A 254 3.64 5.95 -26.94
CA SER A 254 5.00 5.63 -27.40
C SER A 254 5.92 5.14 -26.29
N TYR A 255 5.43 4.86 -25.07
CA TYR A 255 6.26 4.21 -24.04
C TYR A 255 6.77 2.85 -24.59
N PRO A 256 8.08 2.52 -24.49
CA PRO A 256 9.07 3.00 -23.52
C PRO A 256 9.90 4.22 -23.94
N PHE A 257 9.73 4.75 -25.16
CA PHE A 257 10.49 5.90 -25.65
C PHE A 257 10.13 7.16 -24.87
N SER A 258 11.10 7.73 -24.13
CA SER A 258 10.90 8.94 -23.33
C SER A 258 12.19 9.72 -23.13
N THR A 259 12.10 11.03 -22.90
CA THR A 259 13.27 11.93 -22.69
C THR A 259 13.59 12.17 -21.22
N ASP A 260 12.66 11.85 -20.32
CA ASP A 260 12.77 12.07 -18.87
C ASP A 260 12.61 10.77 -18.06
N GLY A 261 12.67 9.61 -18.73
CA GLY A 261 12.61 8.28 -18.12
C GLY A 261 13.91 7.48 -18.28
N LEU A 262 13.80 6.15 -18.39
CA LEU A 262 14.95 5.22 -18.42
C LEU A 262 15.44 4.86 -19.82
N TRP A 263 14.79 5.38 -20.87
CA TRP A 263 15.13 5.06 -22.26
C TRP A 263 16.62 5.24 -22.59
N ASP A 264 17.21 6.36 -22.16
CA ASP A 264 18.62 6.68 -22.43
C ASP A 264 19.61 5.96 -21.47
N GLU A 265 19.12 5.23 -20.46
CA GLU A 265 19.94 4.50 -19.48
C GLU A 265 20.46 3.14 -20.00
N LYS A 266 20.08 2.78 -21.24
CA LYS A 266 20.57 1.62 -22.01
C LYS A 266 20.39 0.28 -21.29
N PHE A 267 19.25 0.06 -20.67
CA PHE A 267 18.86 -1.26 -20.18
C PHE A 267 18.48 -2.18 -21.36
N ASP A 268 18.96 -3.42 -21.33
CA ASP A 268 18.51 -4.47 -22.26
C ASP A 268 17.06 -4.89 -21.95
N HIS A 269 16.76 -4.96 -20.65
CA HIS A 269 15.42 -5.20 -20.13
C HIS A 269 15.30 -4.62 -18.72
N TYR A 270 14.13 -4.11 -18.38
CA TYR A 270 13.83 -3.68 -17.02
C TYR A 270 12.35 -3.84 -16.72
N GLY A 271 11.97 -3.69 -15.46
CA GLY A 271 10.57 -3.76 -15.10
C GLY A 271 10.22 -3.07 -13.79
N PHE A 272 8.92 -2.89 -13.61
CA PHE A 272 8.33 -2.32 -12.41
C PHE A 272 7.33 -3.29 -11.80
N PHE A 273 7.30 -3.37 -10.47
CA PHE A 273 6.25 -4.07 -9.74
C PHE A 273 5.90 -3.34 -8.45
N ILE A 274 4.71 -3.62 -7.93
CA ILE A 274 4.26 -3.10 -6.64
C ILE A 274 4.71 -4.07 -5.56
N ASN A 275 5.61 -3.65 -4.69
CA ASN A 275 6.15 -4.44 -3.59
C ASN A 275 5.31 -4.27 -2.32
N GLU A 276 4.00 -4.32 -2.49
CA GLU A 276 3.00 -4.20 -1.44
C GLU A 276 1.87 -5.17 -1.73
N ALA A 277 1.21 -5.69 -0.68
CA ALA A 277 0.11 -6.63 -0.82
C ALA A 277 -1.21 -5.95 -1.27
N LEU A 278 -1.15 -5.11 -2.30
CA LEU A 278 -2.24 -4.34 -2.89
C LEU A 278 -2.66 -4.91 -4.24
N THR A 279 -3.84 -4.56 -4.71
CA THR A 279 -4.28 -4.81 -6.08
C THR A 279 -4.99 -3.58 -6.61
N PHE A 280 -4.55 -3.10 -7.77
CA PHE A 280 -5.20 -2.04 -8.50
C PHE A 280 -5.91 -2.62 -9.71
N ARG A 281 -7.12 -2.14 -9.98
CA ARG A 281 -7.89 -2.50 -11.17
C ARG A 281 -8.42 -1.28 -11.89
N THR A 282 -8.48 -1.38 -13.20
CA THR A 282 -9.23 -0.51 -14.11
C THR A 282 -10.18 -1.38 -14.93
N PRO A 283 -11.08 -0.82 -15.74
CA PRO A 283 -11.96 -1.63 -16.58
C PRO A 283 -11.24 -2.57 -17.56
N THR A 284 -9.97 -2.27 -17.90
CA THR A 284 -9.21 -3.04 -18.90
C THR A 284 -8.13 -3.94 -18.30
N THR A 285 -7.64 -3.62 -17.10
CA THR A 285 -6.41 -4.21 -16.57
C THR A 285 -6.47 -4.30 -15.05
N GLU A 286 -5.89 -5.35 -14.48
CA GLU A 286 -5.60 -5.46 -13.05
C GLU A 286 -4.09 -5.56 -12.89
N ILE A 287 -3.50 -5.04 -11.80
CA ILE A 287 -2.14 -5.34 -11.37
C ILE A 287 -2.17 -5.69 -9.89
N ARG A 288 -1.63 -6.87 -9.56
CA ARG A 288 -1.47 -7.34 -8.19
C ARG A 288 -0.03 -7.14 -7.72
N GLY A 289 0.13 -6.49 -6.57
CA GLY A 289 1.40 -6.43 -5.86
C GLY A 289 1.54 -7.54 -4.81
N ALA A 290 2.78 -7.80 -4.42
CA ALA A 290 3.17 -8.70 -3.35
C ALA A 290 4.58 -8.36 -2.87
N ARG A 291 4.90 -8.67 -1.62
CA ARG A 291 6.26 -8.54 -1.09
C ARG A 291 7.07 -9.78 -1.41
N LEU A 292 8.14 -9.63 -2.19
CA LEU A 292 8.97 -10.76 -2.63
C LEU A 292 9.79 -11.40 -1.50
N TYR A 293 10.07 -10.66 -0.43
CA TYR A 293 10.97 -11.08 0.65
C TYR A 293 10.26 -11.61 1.90
N ASP A 294 8.92 -11.63 1.90
CA ASP A 294 8.15 -12.06 3.07
C ASP A 294 7.65 -13.49 2.88
N SER A 295 8.34 -14.45 3.52
CA SER A 295 8.10 -15.89 3.37
C SER A 295 6.74 -16.35 3.92
N PHE A 296 6.02 -15.49 4.64
CA PHE A 296 4.71 -15.77 5.19
C PHE A 296 3.60 -15.87 4.12
N PHE A 297 3.76 -15.18 2.99
CA PHE A 297 2.74 -15.14 1.94
C PHE A 297 3.30 -15.65 0.61
N ARG A 298 2.75 -16.76 0.09
CA ARG A 298 3.17 -17.40 -1.18
C ARG A 298 2.77 -16.62 -2.44
N ASP A 299 2.64 -15.31 -2.35
CA ASP A 299 2.14 -14.48 -3.44
C ASP A 299 3.28 -13.88 -4.26
N ALA A 300 3.17 -13.99 -5.57
CA ALA A 300 4.05 -13.29 -6.50
C ALA A 300 3.36 -12.03 -7.06
N PRO A 301 4.11 -10.91 -7.24
CA PRO A 301 3.58 -9.71 -7.87
C PRO A 301 3.49 -9.88 -9.39
N ASP A 302 2.58 -9.13 -10.01
CA ASP A 302 2.60 -8.89 -11.45
C ASP A 302 3.71 -7.88 -11.79
N PHE A 303 4.30 -8.00 -12.98
CA PHE A 303 5.40 -7.16 -13.44
C PHE A 303 5.05 -6.43 -14.74
N ILE A 304 5.28 -5.12 -14.78
CA ILE A 304 5.39 -4.42 -16.05
C ILE A 304 6.81 -4.63 -16.55
N VAL A 305 6.97 -5.20 -17.73
CA VAL A 305 8.27 -5.55 -18.31
C VAL A 305 8.49 -4.73 -19.57
N VAL A 306 9.64 -4.09 -19.65
CA VAL A 306 10.18 -3.41 -20.83
C VAL A 306 11.35 -4.23 -21.37
N ALA A 307 11.22 -4.72 -22.59
CA ALA A 307 12.28 -5.46 -23.27
C ALA A 307 12.14 -5.28 -24.79
N ASN A 308 13.27 -5.09 -25.49
CA ASN A 308 13.30 -4.88 -26.94
C ASN A 308 12.31 -3.81 -27.40
N ASP A 309 12.33 -2.65 -26.73
CA ASP A 309 11.48 -1.49 -26.98
C ASP A 309 9.96 -1.76 -26.87
N LYS A 310 9.58 -2.88 -26.25
CA LYS A 310 8.19 -3.28 -26.04
C LYS A 310 7.87 -3.35 -24.56
N VAL A 311 6.64 -3.00 -24.24
CA VAL A 311 6.11 -2.99 -22.88
C VAL A 311 5.02 -4.05 -22.80
N SER A 312 5.06 -4.86 -21.74
CA SER A 312 4.08 -5.91 -21.50
C SER A 312 3.79 -6.05 -20.01
N LEU A 313 2.64 -6.65 -19.67
CA LEU A 313 2.29 -7.01 -18.31
C LEU A 313 2.43 -8.52 -18.13
N ALA A 314 3.44 -8.94 -17.39
CA ALA A 314 3.64 -10.31 -16.99
C ALA A 314 2.84 -10.62 -15.71
N LYS A 315 1.97 -11.62 -15.80
CA LYS A 315 1.11 -12.05 -14.69
C LYS A 315 1.79 -13.13 -13.86
N ALA A 316 1.74 -12.98 -12.54
CA ALA A 316 2.15 -14.05 -11.64
C ALA A 316 1.23 -15.27 -11.80
N VAL A 317 1.81 -16.47 -11.77
CA VAL A 317 1.04 -17.72 -11.73
C VAL A 317 0.33 -17.81 -10.38
N ARG A 318 -0.99 -17.92 -10.41
CA ARG A 318 -1.84 -17.96 -9.21
C ARG A 318 -2.09 -19.42 -8.84
N THR A 319 -1.72 -19.83 -7.64
CA THR A 319 -2.27 -21.04 -7.01
C THR A 319 -3.47 -20.62 -6.19
N ASP A 320 -4.68 -20.93 -6.67
CA ASP A 320 -5.91 -20.64 -5.93
C ASP A 320 -5.98 -21.53 -4.68
N VAL A 321 -5.39 -21.08 -3.57
CA VAL A 321 -5.61 -21.68 -2.25
C VAL A 321 -6.79 -20.93 -1.63
N GLY A 322 -8.02 -21.29 -2.00
CA GLY A 322 -9.18 -20.59 -1.43
C GLY A 322 -10.53 -20.77 -2.11
N LYS A 323 -10.86 -21.94 -2.69
CA LYS A 323 -12.28 -22.28 -2.75
C LYS A 323 -12.73 -22.54 -1.30
N PRO A 324 -13.71 -21.80 -0.75
CA PRO A 324 -14.31 -22.21 0.50
C PRO A 324 -14.83 -23.63 0.30
N GLY A 325 -14.36 -24.55 1.14
CA GLY A 325 -14.84 -25.93 1.12
C GLY A 325 -16.35 -25.89 1.25
N THR A 326 -17.03 -26.45 0.25
CA THR A 326 -18.41 -26.90 0.39
C THR A 326 -18.51 -27.65 1.71
N ALA A 327 -19.36 -27.15 2.62
CA ALA A 327 -19.65 -27.82 3.87
C ALA A 327 -19.93 -29.30 3.59
N ALA A 328 -19.13 -30.17 4.19
CA ALA A 328 -19.45 -31.60 4.21
C ALA A 328 -20.80 -31.74 4.92
N GLU A 329 -21.81 -32.17 4.17
CA GLU A 329 -23.07 -32.65 4.75
C GLU A 329 -22.74 -33.73 5.79
N ALA A 330 -23.18 -33.50 7.02
CA ALA A 330 -23.13 -34.51 8.06
C ALA A 330 -23.92 -35.74 7.57
N PRO A 331 -23.38 -36.97 7.70
CA PRO A 331 -24.15 -38.15 7.35
C PRO A 331 -25.36 -38.23 8.29
N GLY A 332 -26.55 -38.21 7.68
CA GLY A 332 -27.81 -38.29 8.38
C GLY A 332 -27.87 -39.47 9.33
N ALA A 333 -28.33 -39.22 10.54
CA ALA A 333 -28.82 -40.24 11.44
C ALA A 333 -29.98 -40.98 10.75
N GLY A 334 -29.69 -42.18 10.24
CA GLY A 334 -30.68 -43.15 9.83
C GLY A 334 -31.20 -43.90 11.06
N ALA A 335 -32.53 -44.05 11.08
CA ALA A 335 -33.38 -44.67 12.09
C ALA A 335 -32.94 -46.07 12.55
#